data_AF-A0A2T4VEA6-F1
#
_entry.id   AF-A0A2T4VEA6-F1
#
_cell.length_a   1.000
_cell.length_b   1.000
_cell.length_c   1.000
_cell.angle_alpha   90.00
_cell.angle_beta   90.00
_cell.angle_gamma   90.00
#
_symmetry.space_group_name_H-M   'P 1'
#
loop_
_entity.id
_entity.type
_entity.pdbx_description
1 polymer ?
#
loop_
_entity_poly.entity_id
_entity_poly.type
_entity_poly.pdbx_seq_one_letter_code
_entity_poly.pdbx_strand_id
1 'polypeptide(L)'
;MRGSGEGTWAGWPVLVCTVLLLSACRDPARASGTALYVTTEFDPTLLLTQVRVWGSVEGGDAFGPHVLPEQPERLLYSGETLRVLLGDVANGVQAKVFIEGLRNDVVVARGEGGAQVRDGYEVEVTLQLEPISEQPNGTPDGGTFCIGCDGCCVQGHCTGTTFNTCGTGGIACVTCDPARADACDSRGVCVCGTNPACNEPGADRCVNGQCRCGSGAACAPGQECVDGACRCTANSCSGCCSGNTCEAGNTQSRCGKGGEACVQCKKGCNADHTCR
;
A
#
# COMPACT_ATOMS: atom_id res chain seq x y z
N MET A 1 -59.17 -86.71 -22.76
CA MET A 1 -59.06 -86.89 -24.22
C MET A 1 -57.92 -86.04 -24.72
N ARG A 2 -56.89 -86.68 -25.33
CA ARG A 2 -55.80 -86.17 -26.20
C ARG A 2 -55.02 -84.91 -25.74
N GLY A 3 -53.71 -84.87 -25.63
CA GLY A 3 -52.56 -85.74 -25.95
C GLY A 3 -51.30 -85.00 -25.44
N SER A 4 -50.28 -85.70 -24.94
CA SER A 4 -49.01 -85.99 -25.65
C SER A 4 -48.27 -84.73 -26.11
N GLY A 5 -47.02 -84.44 -25.77
CA GLY A 5 -45.95 -85.19 -25.11
C GLY A 5 -44.67 -84.33 -25.09
N GLU A 6 -43.76 -84.66 -24.17
CA GLU A 6 -42.30 -84.82 -24.39
C GLU A 6 -41.57 -83.66 -25.12
N GLY A 7 -40.67 -82.89 -24.49
CA GLY A 7 -39.48 -83.33 -23.77
C GLY A 7 -38.27 -83.19 -24.68
N THR A 8 -37.33 -82.26 -24.39
CA THR A 8 -35.89 -82.35 -24.71
C THR A 8 -35.12 -81.16 -24.14
N TRP A 9 -34.42 -81.43 -23.04
CA TRP A 9 -33.05 -81.04 -22.70
C TRP A 9 -32.27 -80.18 -23.71
N ALA A 10 -31.79 -79.02 -23.27
CA ALA A 10 -30.49 -78.49 -23.67
C ALA A 10 -30.07 -77.42 -22.66
N GLY A 11 -29.07 -77.74 -21.83
CA GLY A 11 -28.43 -76.78 -20.95
C GLY A 11 -27.80 -75.65 -21.75
N TRP A 12 -28.11 -74.41 -21.36
CA TRP A 12 -27.38 -73.24 -21.80
C TRP A 12 -26.33 -72.86 -20.78
N PRO A 13 -25.09 -72.56 -21.22
CA PRO A 13 -23.98 -72.26 -20.34
C PRO A 13 -24.22 -70.91 -19.66
N VAL A 14 -23.86 -70.87 -18.38
CA VAL A 14 -23.73 -69.64 -17.60
C VAL A 14 -22.67 -68.77 -18.27
N LEU A 15 -23.12 -67.80 -19.08
CA LEU A 15 -22.27 -66.76 -19.61
C LEU A 15 -22.08 -65.74 -18.50
N VAL A 16 -21.13 -66.02 -17.59
CA VAL A 16 -20.60 -65.02 -16.67
C VAL A 16 -19.87 -64.00 -17.55
N CYS A 17 -20.58 -62.97 -17.98
CA CYS A 17 -19.98 -61.75 -18.50
C CYS A 17 -19.23 -61.07 -17.35
N THR A 18 -18.00 -61.51 -17.12
CA THR A 18 -17.03 -60.78 -16.32
C THR A 18 -16.68 -59.51 -17.09
N VAL A 19 -17.48 -58.47 -16.90
CA VAL A 19 -17.12 -57.12 -17.33
C VAL A 19 -15.93 -56.72 -16.47
N LEU A 20 -14.72 -56.88 -17.02
CA LEU A 20 -13.52 -56.21 -16.53
C LEU A 20 -13.73 -54.71 -16.71
N LEU A 21 -14.42 -54.10 -15.75
CA LEU A 21 -14.35 -52.66 -15.53
C LEU A 21 -12.91 -52.38 -15.09
N LEU A 22 -12.03 -52.12 -16.05
CA LEU A 22 -10.82 -51.34 -15.82
C LEU A 22 -11.28 -49.91 -15.49
N SER A 23 -11.83 -49.74 -14.29
CA SER A 23 -11.93 -48.46 -13.62
C SER A 23 -10.50 -48.07 -13.26
N ALA A 24 -9.78 -47.50 -14.23
CA ALA A 24 -8.69 -46.62 -13.89
C ALA A 24 -9.32 -45.44 -13.15
N CYS A 25 -9.37 -45.54 -11.82
CA CYS A 25 -9.62 -44.39 -10.96
C CYS A 25 -8.49 -43.40 -11.24
N ARG A 26 -8.68 -42.53 -12.23
CA ARG A 26 -7.89 -41.34 -12.43
C ARG A 26 -8.28 -40.44 -11.25
N ASP A 27 -7.58 -40.61 -10.15
CA ASP A 27 -7.69 -39.74 -8.99
C ASP A 27 -7.40 -38.32 -9.49
N PRO A 28 -8.37 -37.39 -9.45
CA PRO A 28 -8.18 -36.03 -9.96
C PRO A 28 -7.03 -35.31 -9.24
N ALA A 29 -6.59 -35.80 -8.08
CA ALA A 29 -5.44 -35.29 -7.34
C ALA A 29 -4.07 -35.78 -7.85
N ARG A 30 -4.04 -36.77 -8.75
CA ARG A 30 -2.78 -37.28 -9.34
C ARG A 30 -2.39 -36.41 -10.54
N ALA A 31 -1.88 -35.22 -10.25
CA ALA A 31 -1.42 -34.26 -11.24
C ALA A 31 -0.11 -34.74 -11.92
N SER A 32 0.27 -34.09 -13.03
CA SER A 32 1.42 -34.41 -13.89
C SER A 32 2.82 -34.22 -13.23
N GLY A 33 2.90 -34.28 -11.90
CA GLY A 33 4.09 -34.03 -11.09
C GLY A 33 3.70 -33.65 -9.67
N THR A 34 4.68 -33.64 -8.76
CA THR A 34 4.48 -33.19 -7.37
C THR A 34 4.44 -31.66 -7.31
N ALA A 35 3.43 -31.07 -6.66
CA ALA A 35 3.28 -29.62 -6.61
C ALA A 35 2.70 -29.14 -5.27
N LEU A 36 2.98 -27.89 -4.92
CA LEU A 36 2.33 -27.18 -3.83
C LEU A 36 1.27 -26.23 -4.41
N TYR A 37 0.08 -26.26 -3.81
CA TYR A 37 -0.99 -25.31 -4.08
C TYR A 37 -1.02 -24.29 -2.94
N VAL A 38 -0.34 -23.17 -3.13
CA VAL A 38 -0.12 -22.16 -2.10
C VAL A 38 -1.28 -21.18 -2.08
N THR A 39 -2.10 -21.21 -1.03
CA THR A 39 -3.19 -20.27 -0.77
C THR A 39 -2.66 -19.12 0.08
N THR A 40 -2.85 -17.87 -0.36
CA THR A 40 -2.34 -16.69 0.36
C THR A 40 -3.46 -15.95 1.07
N GLU A 41 -3.40 -15.88 2.40
CA GLU A 41 -4.36 -15.12 3.22
C GLU A 41 -3.70 -13.85 3.73
N PHE A 42 -4.34 -12.69 3.53
CA PHE A 42 -3.80 -11.40 3.94
C PHE A 42 -4.90 -10.34 4.08
N ASP A 43 -4.57 -9.23 4.77
CA ASP A 43 -5.46 -8.07 4.86
C ASP A 43 -5.52 -7.32 3.51
N PRO A 44 -6.69 -7.17 2.88
CA PRO A 44 -6.83 -6.48 1.59
C PRO A 44 -6.30 -5.03 1.57
N THR A 45 -6.18 -4.38 2.73
CA THR A 45 -5.59 -3.02 2.86
C THR A 45 -4.09 -2.97 2.57
N LEU A 46 -3.42 -4.13 2.51
CA LEU A 46 -2.02 -4.22 2.09
C LEU A 46 -1.82 -3.83 0.62
N LEU A 47 -2.88 -3.89 -0.20
CA LEU A 47 -2.88 -3.52 -1.63
C LEU A 47 -1.75 -4.22 -2.40
N LEU A 48 -1.60 -5.53 -2.18
CA LEU A 48 -0.59 -6.33 -2.87
C LEU A 48 -0.89 -6.40 -4.37
N THR A 49 0.14 -6.28 -5.20
CA THR A 49 0.05 -6.46 -6.66
C THR A 49 0.70 -7.77 -7.11
N GLN A 50 1.65 -8.28 -6.33
CA GLN A 50 2.36 -9.53 -6.60
C GLN A 50 2.72 -10.24 -5.29
N VAL A 51 3.03 -11.52 -5.38
CA VAL A 51 3.70 -12.28 -4.33
C VAL A 51 4.96 -12.92 -4.87
N ARG A 52 5.95 -13.12 -4.00
CA ARG A 52 7.18 -13.86 -4.30
C ARG A 52 7.26 -15.07 -3.39
N VAL A 53 7.33 -16.26 -3.98
CA VAL A 53 7.29 -17.54 -3.27
C VAL A 53 8.59 -18.31 -3.48
N TRP A 54 9.17 -18.84 -2.41
CA TRP A 54 10.36 -19.70 -2.47
C TRP A 54 10.39 -20.67 -1.29
N GLY A 55 11.27 -21.65 -1.32
CA GLY A 55 11.37 -22.58 -0.21
C GLY A 55 12.31 -23.73 -0.47
N SER A 56 12.21 -24.74 0.40
CA SER A 56 13.07 -25.92 0.39
C SER A 56 12.28 -27.16 0.75
N VAL A 57 12.69 -28.29 0.20
CA VAL A 57 12.16 -29.61 0.55
C VAL A 57 13.26 -30.40 1.25
N GLU A 58 12.93 -31.07 2.36
CA GLU A 58 13.89 -31.88 3.10
C GLU A 58 14.51 -32.98 2.19
N GLY A 59 15.84 -32.97 2.08
CA GLY A 59 16.58 -33.91 1.24
C GLY A 59 16.44 -33.68 -0.27
N GLY A 60 15.80 -32.59 -0.70
CA GLY A 60 15.65 -32.20 -2.09
C GLY A 60 16.19 -30.79 -2.38
N ASP A 61 15.98 -30.34 -3.62
CA ASP A 61 16.39 -29.00 -4.06
C ASP A 61 15.46 -27.90 -3.52
N ALA A 62 16.00 -26.69 -3.43
CA ALA A 62 15.21 -25.48 -3.20
C ALA A 62 14.38 -25.13 -4.44
N PHE A 63 13.23 -24.48 -4.24
CA PHE A 63 12.37 -23.99 -5.32
C PHE A 63 12.17 -22.47 -5.22
N GLY A 64 11.82 -21.85 -6.35
CA GLY A 64 11.70 -20.40 -6.47
C GLY A 64 13.05 -19.66 -6.56
N PRO A 65 13.04 -18.32 -6.44
CA PRO A 65 11.87 -17.48 -6.22
C PRO A 65 10.97 -17.40 -7.47
N HIS A 66 9.67 -17.57 -7.27
CA HIS A 66 8.65 -17.34 -8.29
C HIS A 66 7.85 -16.10 -7.94
N VAL A 67 7.73 -15.15 -8.88
CA VAL A 67 6.93 -13.93 -8.70
C VAL A 67 5.63 -14.07 -9.48
N LEU A 68 4.50 -13.83 -8.82
CA LEU A 68 3.18 -14.13 -9.34
C LEU A 68 2.17 -13.02 -8.96
N PRO A 69 1.30 -12.56 -9.89
CA PRO A 69 1.44 -12.74 -11.33
C PRO A 69 2.77 -12.17 -11.84
N GLU A 70 3.24 -12.59 -13.01
CA GLU A 70 4.49 -12.09 -13.59
C GLU A 70 4.46 -10.57 -13.84
N GLN A 71 3.27 -10.00 -14.07
CA GLN A 71 3.05 -8.57 -14.27
C GLN A 71 2.09 -8.00 -13.20
N PRO A 72 2.40 -6.83 -12.59
CA PRO A 72 1.60 -6.22 -11.53
C PRO A 72 0.38 -5.46 -12.08
N GLU A 73 -0.41 -6.06 -12.97
CA GLU A 73 -1.51 -5.37 -13.66
C GLU A 73 -2.75 -5.15 -12.78
N ARG A 74 -2.87 -5.90 -11.68
CA ARG A 74 -4.02 -5.82 -10.76
C ARG A 74 -3.62 -6.03 -9.30
N LEU A 75 -4.51 -5.63 -8.42
CA LEU A 75 -4.45 -6.01 -7.01
C LEU A 75 -4.77 -7.50 -6.86
N LEU A 76 -4.08 -8.13 -5.90
CA LEU A 76 -4.35 -9.48 -5.44
C LEU A 76 -5.48 -9.47 -4.42
N TYR A 77 -6.26 -10.54 -4.42
CA TYR A 77 -7.28 -10.83 -3.42
C TYR A 77 -6.76 -11.87 -2.42
N SER A 78 -7.17 -11.71 -1.17
CA SER A 78 -6.95 -12.73 -0.14
C SER A 78 -7.67 -14.02 -0.52
N GLY A 79 -7.00 -15.16 -0.32
CA GLY A 79 -7.44 -16.48 -0.75
C GLY A 79 -7.00 -16.87 -2.17
N GLU A 80 -6.22 -16.04 -2.87
CA GLU A 80 -5.65 -16.44 -4.17
C GLU A 80 -4.68 -17.62 -4.03
N THR A 81 -4.71 -18.48 -5.05
CA THR A 81 -3.98 -19.76 -5.05
C THR A 81 -2.96 -19.83 -6.17
N LEU A 82 -1.80 -20.39 -5.86
CA LEU A 82 -0.63 -20.37 -6.71
C LEU A 82 -0.03 -21.77 -6.77
N ARG A 83 0.21 -22.27 -7.98
CA ARG A 83 0.75 -23.61 -8.18
C ARG A 83 2.27 -23.55 -8.32
N VAL A 84 2.98 -24.16 -7.38
CA VAL A 84 4.44 -24.28 -7.38
C VAL A 84 4.82 -25.72 -7.68
N LEU A 85 5.49 -25.94 -8.81
CA LEU A 85 5.99 -27.26 -9.18
C LEU A 85 7.21 -27.62 -8.33
N LEU A 86 7.21 -28.83 -7.78
CA LEU A 86 8.37 -29.41 -7.11
C LEU A 86 9.08 -30.37 -8.08
N GLY A 87 10.40 -30.50 -7.94
CA GLY A 87 11.18 -31.51 -8.64
C GLY A 87 10.93 -32.93 -8.11
N ASP A 88 11.84 -33.85 -8.40
CA ASP A 88 11.79 -35.20 -7.84
C ASP A 88 11.98 -35.16 -6.32
N VAL A 89 10.92 -35.44 -5.57
CA VAL A 89 10.88 -35.32 -4.11
C VAL A 89 10.33 -36.61 -3.50
N ALA A 90 10.96 -37.07 -2.40
CA ALA A 90 10.51 -38.27 -1.72
C ALA A 90 9.13 -38.08 -1.08
N ASN A 91 8.33 -39.13 -1.04
CA ASN A 91 7.01 -39.08 -0.42
C ASN A 91 7.12 -38.92 1.12
N GLY A 92 6.34 -38.00 1.69
CA GLY A 92 6.23 -37.78 3.14
C GLY A 92 7.24 -36.81 3.75
N VAL A 93 8.12 -36.20 2.94
CA VAL A 93 9.11 -35.22 3.43
C VAL A 93 8.48 -33.84 3.66
N GLN A 94 9.06 -33.05 4.56
CA GLN A 94 8.56 -31.70 4.85
C GLN A 94 9.04 -30.70 3.79
N ALA A 95 8.10 -29.93 3.23
CA ALA A 95 8.39 -28.71 2.50
C ALA A 95 8.24 -27.50 3.44
N LYS A 96 9.23 -26.60 3.42
CA LYS A 96 9.14 -25.27 4.02
C LYS A 96 8.93 -24.24 2.90
N VAL A 97 7.93 -23.39 3.07
CA VAL A 97 7.52 -22.38 2.09
C VAL A 97 7.60 -21.00 2.73
N PHE A 98 8.17 -20.05 2.01
CA PHE A 98 8.25 -18.64 2.37
C PHE A 98 7.53 -17.81 1.30
N ILE A 99 6.90 -16.73 1.74
CA ILE A 99 6.20 -15.82 0.85
C ILE A 99 6.41 -14.36 1.26
N GLU A 100 6.55 -13.51 0.25
CA GLU A 100 6.51 -12.05 0.38
C GLU A 100 5.34 -11.50 -0.41
N GLY A 101 4.61 -10.54 0.18
CA GLY A 101 3.63 -9.71 -0.50
C GLY A 101 4.29 -8.43 -1.01
N LEU A 102 4.14 -8.14 -2.29
CA LEU A 102 4.75 -7.00 -2.97
C LEU A 102 3.68 -5.99 -3.40
N ARG A 103 4.01 -4.70 -3.28
CA ARG A 103 3.24 -3.58 -3.81
C ARG A 103 4.19 -2.67 -4.58
N ASN A 104 4.02 -2.57 -5.90
CA ASN A 104 4.95 -1.83 -6.78
C ASN A 104 6.42 -2.26 -6.56
N ASP A 105 6.68 -3.56 -6.61
CA ASP A 105 7.99 -4.19 -6.35
C ASP A 105 8.57 -4.06 -4.92
N VAL A 106 7.87 -3.37 -4.01
CA VAL A 106 8.28 -3.23 -2.60
C VAL A 106 7.64 -4.31 -1.75
N VAL A 107 8.43 -5.02 -0.94
CA VAL A 107 7.91 -5.99 0.03
C VAL A 107 7.19 -5.25 1.16
N VAL A 108 5.92 -5.58 1.40
CA VAL A 108 5.08 -4.96 2.43
C VAL A 108 4.45 -5.97 3.39
N ALA A 109 4.57 -7.27 3.11
CA ALA A 109 4.11 -8.34 3.99
C ALA A 109 4.96 -9.61 3.81
N ARG A 110 5.02 -10.47 4.84
CA ARG A 110 5.74 -11.74 4.84
C ARG A 110 4.92 -12.83 5.51
N GLY A 111 5.12 -14.07 5.07
CA GLY A 111 4.57 -15.26 5.70
C GLY A 111 5.50 -16.45 5.50
N GLU A 112 5.34 -17.46 6.36
CA GLU A 112 5.98 -18.75 6.18
C GLU A 112 5.05 -19.88 6.61
N GLY A 113 5.31 -21.07 6.10
CA GLY A 113 4.54 -22.26 6.44
C GLY A 113 5.18 -23.51 5.82
N GLY A 114 4.40 -24.58 5.74
CA GLY A 114 4.88 -25.82 5.17
C GLY A 114 3.83 -26.91 5.14
N ALA A 115 4.12 -27.97 4.39
CA ALA A 115 3.31 -29.18 4.37
C ALA A 115 4.16 -30.42 4.11
N GLN A 116 3.61 -31.59 4.41
CA GLN A 116 4.19 -32.87 4.00
C GLN A 116 3.91 -33.10 2.52
N VAL A 117 4.97 -33.28 1.77
CA VAL A 117 4.93 -33.54 0.33
C VAL A 117 4.38 -34.94 0.09
N ARG A 118 3.53 -35.08 -0.94
CA ARG A 118 3.04 -36.37 -1.39
C ARG A 118 3.40 -36.57 -2.86
N ASP A 119 4.20 -37.60 -3.14
CA ASP A 119 4.75 -37.85 -4.47
C ASP A 119 3.64 -38.09 -5.52
N GLY A 120 3.64 -37.28 -6.58
CA GLY A 120 2.66 -37.30 -7.66
C GLY A 120 1.31 -36.65 -7.32
N TYR A 121 1.23 -35.87 -6.24
CA TYR A 121 0.02 -35.15 -5.83
C TYR A 121 0.28 -33.64 -5.68
N GLU A 122 -0.83 -32.90 -5.72
CA GLU A 122 -0.87 -31.49 -5.34
C GLU A 122 -1.20 -31.38 -3.85
N VAL A 123 -0.36 -30.70 -3.09
CA VAL A 123 -0.51 -30.52 -1.64
C VAL A 123 -0.84 -29.05 -1.35
N GLU A 124 -1.94 -28.81 -0.66
CA GLU A 124 -2.35 -27.47 -0.27
C GLU A 124 -1.50 -26.93 0.88
N VAL A 125 -1.10 -25.66 0.78
CA VAL A 125 -0.38 -24.92 1.82
C VAL A 125 -1.01 -23.54 1.95
N THR A 126 -1.66 -23.26 3.07
CA THR A 126 -2.16 -21.91 3.37
C THR A 126 -1.09 -21.11 4.10
N LEU A 127 -0.74 -19.94 3.56
CA LEU A 127 0.21 -19.01 4.14
C LEU A 127 -0.51 -17.72 4.51
N GLN A 128 -0.50 -17.39 5.80
CA GLN A 128 -0.92 -16.09 6.29
C GLN A 128 0.23 -15.10 6.09
N LEU A 129 -0.02 -14.03 5.34
CA LEU A 129 0.92 -12.91 5.25
C LEU A 129 0.55 -11.90 6.32
N GLU A 130 1.57 -11.52 7.08
CA GLU A 130 1.50 -10.45 8.05
C GLU A 130 2.25 -9.23 7.50
N PRO A 131 1.75 -8.00 7.73
CA PRO A 131 2.48 -6.79 7.36
C PRO A 131 3.89 -6.84 7.96
N ILE A 132 4.90 -6.40 7.20
CA ILE A 132 6.25 -6.32 7.75
C ILE A 132 6.35 -5.14 8.75
N SER A 133 6.04 -5.39 10.02
CA SER A 133 6.43 -4.52 11.13
C SER A 133 7.81 -4.93 11.62
N GLU A 134 8.87 -4.59 10.87
CA GLU A 134 10.30 -4.84 11.17
C GLU A 134 10.69 -6.24 11.73
N GLN A 135 11.48 -6.96 10.94
CA GLN A 135 11.96 -8.33 11.19
C GLN A 135 13.20 -8.41 12.12
N PRO A 136 13.71 -9.60 12.51
CA PRO A 136 14.27 -9.93 13.83
C PRO A 136 15.75 -9.58 14.03
N ASN A 137 16.29 -8.61 13.30
CA ASN A 137 17.69 -8.19 13.39
C ASN A 137 17.81 -6.66 13.35
N GLY A 138 17.36 -6.03 14.44
CA GLY A 138 17.86 -4.79 15.06
C GLY A 138 18.66 -3.77 14.25
N THR A 139 18.27 -3.47 13.01
CA THR A 139 18.83 -2.38 12.23
C THR A 139 17.68 -1.37 12.06
N PRO A 140 17.73 -0.20 12.73
CA PRO A 140 16.56 0.65 12.89
C PRO A 140 16.33 1.45 11.63
N ASP A 141 15.49 0.95 10.72
CA ASP A 141 14.81 1.79 9.73
C ASP A 141 13.59 2.48 10.37
N GLY A 142 13.83 3.09 11.53
CA GLY A 142 13.03 4.16 12.13
C GLY A 142 11.52 4.07 11.92
N GLY A 143 10.90 2.93 12.23
CA GLY A 143 9.46 2.64 12.22
C GLY A 143 8.56 3.85 11.97
N THR A 144 8.43 4.19 10.68
CA THR A 144 7.79 5.42 10.18
C THR A 144 6.27 5.23 10.05
N PHE A 145 5.79 4.01 10.28
CA PHE A 145 4.39 3.65 10.15
C PHE A 145 3.97 2.56 11.15
N CYS A 146 2.80 2.75 11.78
CA CYS A 146 2.22 1.87 12.80
C CYS A 146 0.80 1.46 12.37
N ILE A 147 0.48 0.16 12.31
CA ILE A 147 -0.87 -0.32 11.93
C ILE A 147 -1.81 -0.30 13.15
N GLY A 148 -3.08 0.07 12.94
CA GLY A 148 -4.09 0.10 14.00
C GLY A 148 -3.86 1.20 15.05
N CYS A 149 -3.15 2.26 14.68
CA CYS A 149 -2.77 3.35 15.56
C CYS A 149 -3.68 4.57 15.37
N ASP A 150 -4.39 4.96 16.43
CA ASP A 150 -5.20 6.19 16.44
C ASP A 150 -4.33 7.47 16.46
N GLY A 151 -3.11 7.37 17.01
CA GLY A 151 -2.12 8.44 17.04
C GLY A 151 -1.09 8.36 15.92
N CYS A 152 0.16 8.69 16.23
CA CYS A 152 1.27 8.66 15.28
C CYS A 152 2.37 7.68 15.71
N CYS A 153 3.29 7.38 14.80
CA CYS A 153 4.33 6.38 14.98
C CYS A 153 5.67 7.02 15.33
N VAL A 154 6.29 6.54 16.42
CA VAL A 154 7.67 6.87 16.79
C VAL A 154 8.41 5.56 16.97
N GLN A 155 9.41 5.29 16.15
CA GLN A 155 10.24 4.08 16.28
C GLN A 155 9.41 2.79 16.33
N GLY A 156 8.33 2.71 15.53
CA GLY A 156 7.43 1.55 15.51
C GLY A 156 6.46 1.47 16.70
N HIS A 157 6.49 2.43 17.62
CA HIS A 157 5.55 2.54 18.72
C HIS A 157 4.45 3.56 18.41
N CYS A 158 3.20 3.10 18.46
CA CYS A 158 2.05 3.99 18.43
C CYS A 158 2.03 4.82 19.71
N THR A 159 2.02 6.15 19.55
CA THR A 159 1.92 7.08 20.67
C THR A 159 0.74 8.01 20.46
N GLY A 160 0.17 8.47 21.57
CA GLY A 160 -0.95 9.41 21.56
C GLY A 160 -0.56 10.75 20.96
N THR A 161 -1.56 11.47 20.46
CA THR A 161 -1.39 12.80 19.90
C THR A 161 -1.01 13.80 20.99
N THR A 162 0.18 14.37 20.89
CA THR A 162 0.63 15.48 21.76
C THR A 162 1.25 16.58 20.92
N PHE A 163 1.65 17.69 21.54
CA PHE A 163 2.38 18.75 20.85
C PHE A 163 3.70 18.26 20.22
N ASN A 164 4.39 17.31 20.86
CA ASN A 164 5.66 16.76 20.37
C ASN A 164 5.49 15.49 19.52
N THR A 165 4.30 14.89 19.57
CA THR A 165 3.93 13.68 18.85
C THR A 165 2.61 13.90 18.13
N CYS A 166 2.58 14.87 17.22
CA CYS A 166 1.38 15.24 16.48
C CYS A 166 1.24 14.37 15.22
N GLY A 167 0.04 13.86 14.96
CA GLY A 167 -0.26 13.01 13.81
C GLY A 167 -1.34 11.99 14.15
N THR A 168 -1.97 11.41 13.14
CA THR A 168 -3.00 10.36 13.29
C THR A 168 -2.77 9.24 12.27
N GLY A 169 -3.47 8.11 12.44
CA GLY A 169 -3.46 7.02 11.47
C GLY A 169 -2.14 6.28 11.38
N GLY A 170 -1.32 6.35 12.43
CA GLY A 170 -0.06 5.63 12.52
C GLY A 170 1.03 6.12 11.58
N ILE A 171 0.90 7.29 10.99
CA ILE A 171 1.98 7.95 10.24
C ILE A 171 3.03 8.46 11.24
N ALA A 172 4.27 8.66 10.79
CA ALA A 172 5.33 9.28 11.60
C ALA A 172 4.87 10.54 12.34
N CYS A 173 5.20 10.61 13.62
CA CYS A 173 4.90 11.78 14.42
C CYS A 173 5.68 13.01 13.94
N VAL A 174 5.00 14.15 14.02
CA VAL A 174 5.59 15.47 13.80
C VAL A 174 5.64 16.21 15.14
N THR A 175 6.76 16.85 15.44
CA THR A 175 6.85 17.81 16.54
C THR A 175 6.38 19.18 16.03
N CYS A 176 5.38 19.76 16.68
CA CYS A 176 4.92 21.09 16.34
C CYS A 176 6.00 22.13 16.68
N ASP A 177 6.19 23.13 15.80
CA ASP A 177 7.09 24.25 16.08
C ASP A 177 6.43 25.17 17.12
N PRO A 178 7.00 25.32 18.34
CA PRO A 178 6.44 26.17 19.38
C PRO A 178 6.43 27.66 19.02
N ALA A 179 7.20 28.09 18.03
CA ALA A 179 7.08 29.44 17.49
C ALA A 179 5.80 29.59 16.67
N ARG A 180 5.32 28.56 15.98
CA ARG A 180 4.27 28.65 14.95
C ARG A 180 2.96 27.94 15.30
N ALA A 181 2.93 27.18 16.38
CA ALA A 181 1.77 26.44 16.84
C ALA A 181 1.70 26.46 18.38
N ASP A 182 0.49 26.35 18.92
CA ASP A 182 0.24 26.23 20.36
C ASP A 182 -0.47 24.93 20.75
N ALA A 183 -0.97 24.16 19.78
CA ALA A 183 -1.56 22.85 20.02
C ALA A 183 -1.39 21.89 18.83
N CYS A 184 -1.64 20.61 19.10
CA CYS A 184 -1.94 19.59 18.11
C CYS A 184 -3.44 19.28 18.22
N ASP A 185 -4.20 19.42 17.14
CA ASP A 185 -5.63 19.17 17.16
C ASP A 185 -5.97 17.66 17.09
N SER A 186 -7.26 17.33 17.22
CA SER A 186 -7.74 15.93 17.19
C SER A 186 -7.54 15.22 15.85
N ARG A 187 -7.18 15.95 14.78
CA ARG A 187 -6.86 15.38 13.48
C ARG A 187 -5.36 15.07 13.35
N GLY A 188 -4.56 15.42 14.37
CA GLY A 188 -3.12 15.24 14.35
C GLY A 188 -2.42 16.33 13.55
N VAL A 189 -2.98 17.54 13.53
CA VAL A 189 -2.39 18.69 12.82
C VAL A 189 -1.95 19.75 13.82
N CYS A 190 -0.75 20.30 13.64
CA CYS A 190 -0.29 21.44 14.41
C CYS A 190 -1.14 22.67 14.10
N VAL A 191 -1.64 23.33 15.14
CA VAL A 191 -2.57 24.46 15.04
C VAL A 191 -2.07 25.64 15.87
N CYS A 192 -2.52 26.83 15.48
CA CYS A 192 -2.45 28.05 16.26
C CYS A 192 -3.88 28.48 16.61
N GLY A 193 -4.32 28.15 17.82
CA GLY A 193 -5.72 28.29 18.23
C GLY A 193 -6.62 27.36 17.38
N THR A 194 -7.58 27.93 16.66
CA THR A 194 -8.47 27.17 15.76
C THR A 194 -7.98 27.15 14.31
N ASN A 195 -6.85 27.79 14.01
CA ASN A 195 -6.30 27.89 12.66
C ASN A 195 -5.15 26.88 12.48
N PRO A 196 -4.80 26.50 11.24
CA PRO A 196 -3.55 25.77 10.99
C PRO A 196 -2.35 26.49 11.62
N ALA A 197 -1.29 25.74 11.94
CA ALA A 197 -0.02 26.33 12.34
C ALA A 197 0.41 27.42 11.36
N CYS A 198 1.14 28.42 11.86
CA CYS A 198 1.58 29.59 11.11
C CYS A 198 2.72 29.24 10.14
N ASN A 199 2.42 28.34 9.19
CA ASN A 199 3.34 27.79 8.20
C ASN A 199 3.23 28.52 6.85
N GLU A 200 2.19 29.34 6.67
CA GLU A 200 2.06 30.24 5.53
C GLU A 200 3.08 31.38 5.64
N PRO A 201 3.60 31.89 4.52
CA PRO A 201 4.65 32.89 4.54
C PRO A 201 4.17 34.21 5.19
N GLY A 202 2.86 34.42 5.36
CA GLY A 202 2.27 35.61 6.00
C GLY A 202 2.43 35.72 7.52
N ALA A 203 3.07 34.78 8.21
CA ALA A 203 3.28 34.87 9.67
C ALA A 203 4.61 34.26 10.12
N ASP A 204 5.16 34.81 11.20
CA ASP A 204 6.41 34.34 11.82
C ASP A 204 6.20 33.67 13.17
N ARG A 205 5.03 33.84 13.81
CA ARG A 205 4.74 33.27 15.12
C ARG A 205 3.26 33.06 15.42
N CYS A 206 2.98 32.16 16.36
CA CYS A 206 1.69 31.95 17.02
C CYS A 206 1.71 32.61 18.40
N VAL A 207 0.78 33.53 18.66
CA VAL A 207 0.64 34.17 19.98
C VAL A 207 -0.84 34.18 20.35
N ASN A 208 -1.17 33.54 21.48
CA ASN A 208 -2.55 33.42 21.99
C ASN A 208 -3.53 32.89 20.93
N GLY A 209 -3.15 31.83 20.21
CA GLY A 209 -3.96 31.22 19.16
C GLY A 209 -4.15 32.06 17.89
N GLN A 210 -3.30 33.07 17.67
CA GLN A 210 -3.34 33.93 16.49
C GLN A 210 -1.97 34.00 15.81
N CYS A 211 -1.96 33.80 14.50
CA CYS A 211 -0.77 34.03 13.69
C CYS A 211 -0.45 35.54 13.60
N ARG A 212 0.81 35.86 13.82
CA ARG A 212 1.34 37.23 13.88
C ARG A 212 2.53 37.37 12.95
N CYS A 213 2.76 38.59 12.50
CA CYS A 213 3.99 38.99 11.82
C CYS A 213 4.62 40.13 12.62
N GLY A 214 5.77 39.88 13.27
CA GLY A 214 6.36 40.84 14.18
C GLY A 214 5.40 41.18 15.34
N SER A 215 5.09 42.46 15.52
CA SER A 215 4.08 42.92 16.49
C SER A 215 2.66 43.05 15.90
N GLY A 216 2.52 42.85 14.60
CA GLY A 216 1.27 43.01 13.85
C GLY A 216 0.46 41.72 13.72
N ALA A 217 -0.72 41.82 13.11
CA ALA A 217 -1.48 40.66 12.64
C ALA A 217 -0.72 39.91 11.53
N ALA A 218 -1.15 38.68 11.21
CA ALA A 218 -0.69 38.00 10.00
C ALA A 218 -0.93 38.86 8.75
N CYS A 219 -0.07 38.65 7.75
CA CYS A 219 -0.11 39.41 6.51
C CYS A 219 -1.33 39.07 5.66
N ALA A 220 -1.75 40.05 4.84
CA ALA A 220 -2.85 39.85 3.91
C ALA A 220 -2.44 38.85 2.81
N PRO A 221 -3.41 38.22 2.11
CA PRO A 221 -3.10 37.38 0.95
C PRO A 221 -2.21 38.11 -0.05
N GLY A 222 -1.20 37.42 -0.57
CA GLY A 222 -0.21 38.00 -1.48
C GLY A 222 0.99 38.67 -0.81
N GLN A 223 1.05 38.70 0.52
CA GLN A 223 2.18 39.20 1.31
C GLN A 223 2.84 38.08 2.11
N GLU A 224 4.13 38.24 2.38
CA GLU A 224 4.88 37.42 3.33
C GLU A 224 5.48 38.26 4.46
N CYS A 225 5.67 37.62 5.61
CA CYS A 225 6.27 38.19 6.79
C CYS A 225 7.80 38.08 6.68
N VAL A 226 8.44 39.20 6.35
CA VAL A 226 9.90 39.30 6.24
C VAL A 226 10.40 40.28 7.28
N ASP A 227 11.28 39.82 8.17
CA ASP A 227 11.84 40.59 9.28
C ASP A 227 10.74 41.24 10.16
N GLY A 228 9.64 40.52 10.38
CA GLY A 228 8.52 40.99 11.20
C GLY A 228 7.64 42.06 10.55
N ALA A 229 7.76 42.26 9.23
CA ALA A 229 6.90 43.16 8.46
C ALA A 229 6.29 42.46 7.25
N CYS A 230 5.04 42.80 6.93
CA CYS A 230 4.36 42.28 5.76
C CYS A 230 4.88 42.95 4.49
N ARG A 231 5.43 42.14 3.58
CA ARG A 231 6.01 42.57 2.31
C ARG A 231 5.40 41.79 1.16
N CYS A 232 5.19 42.46 0.05
CA CYS A 232 4.92 41.77 -1.21
C CYS A 232 6.27 41.38 -1.82
N THR A 233 6.46 40.09 -2.09
CA THR A 233 7.69 39.57 -2.71
C THR A 233 7.34 38.59 -3.83
N ALA A 234 8.38 38.15 -4.55
CA ALA A 234 8.28 37.11 -5.56
C ALA A 234 7.72 35.77 -5.04
N ASN A 235 7.92 35.47 -3.76
CA ASN A 235 7.45 34.22 -3.15
C ASN A 235 5.98 34.29 -2.73
N SER A 236 5.51 35.49 -2.37
CA SER A 236 4.16 35.67 -1.83
C SER A 236 3.12 36.05 -2.87
N CYS A 237 3.53 36.62 -4.01
CA CYS A 237 2.64 37.21 -4.99
C CYS A 237 2.79 36.57 -6.37
N SER A 238 1.74 35.90 -6.86
CA SER A 238 1.72 35.34 -8.22
C SER A 238 1.58 36.43 -9.30
N GLY A 239 0.96 37.57 -8.96
CA GLY A 239 0.83 38.75 -9.81
C GLY A 239 2.02 39.71 -9.67
N CYS A 240 1.77 41.00 -9.45
CA CYS A 240 2.82 42.01 -9.28
C CYS A 240 2.64 42.80 -7.98
N CYS A 241 3.73 43.37 -7.47
CA CYS A 241 3.74 44.17 -6.26
C CYS A 241 3.59 45.66 -6.59
N SER A 242 2.53 46.28 -6.06
CA SER A 242 2.37 47.73 -6.00
C SER A 242 2.70 48.20 -4.59
N GLY A 243 3.98 48.47 -4.33
CA GLY A 243 4.46 48.61 -2.95
C GLY A 243 4.31 47.28 -2.22
N ASN A 244 3.62 47.27 -1.07
CA ASN A 244 3.33 46.04 -0.34
C ASN A 244 2.01 45.36 -0.74
N THR A 245 1.25 45.89 -1.70
CA THR A 245 0.01 45.27 -2.15
C THR A 245 0.29 44.34 -3.32
N CYS A 246 -0.08 43.06 -3.19
CA CYS A 246 -0.08 42.13 -4.31
C CYS A 246 -1.31 42.37 -5.17
N GLU A 247 -1.08 42.78 -6.40
CA GLU A 247 -2.11 42.99 -7.42
C GLU A 247 -2.16 41.78 -8.34
N ALA A 248 -3.33 41.47 -8.89
CA ALA A 248 -3.49 40.37 -9.85
C ALA A 248 -2.65 40.50 -11.12
N GLY A 249 -2.08 41.69 -11.38
CA GLY A 249 -1.10 41.88 -12.45
C GLY A 249 -1.68 41.86 -13.86
N ASN A 250 -2.99 41.99 -14.02
CA ASN A 250 -3.71 41.79 -15.29
C ASN A 250 -4.39 43.07 -15.81
N THR A 251 -4.16 44.23 -15.20
CA THR A 251 -4.75 45.50 -15.61
C THR A 251 -3.72 46.40 -16.28
N GLN A 252 -4.17 47.36 -17.10
CA GLN A 252 -3.26 48.29 -17.79
C GLN A 252 -2.40 49.11 -16.82
N SER A 253 -2.93 49.50 -15.66
CA SER A 253 -2.21 50.29 -14.64
C SER A 253 -1.42 49.45 -13.63
N ARG A 254 -1.69 48.14 -13.55
CA ARG A 254 -1.03 47.18 -12.65
C ARG A 254 -0.79 45.87 -13.41
N CYS A 255 0.17 45.88 -14.34
CA CYS A 255 0.57 44.72 -15.11
C CYS A 255 1.86 44.11 -14.56
N GLY A 256 1.97 42.78 -14.57
CA GLY A 256 3.17 42.06 -14.17
C GLY A 256 2.85 40.71 -13.55
N LYS A 257 3.88 39.90 -13.30
CA LYS A 257 3.78 38.55 -12.70
C LYS A 257 5.00 38.23 -11.85
N GLY A 258 4.90 37.21 -11.01
CA GLY A 258 6.01 36.69 -10.22
C GLY A 258 6.48 37.63 -9.09
N GLY A 259 5.60 38.49 -8.58
CA GLY A 259 5.85 39.41 -7.48
C GLY A 259 6.84 40.53 -7.81
N GLU A 260 7.12 40.75 -9.09
CA GLU A 260 7.85 41.92 -9.57
C GLU A 260 7.05 43.21 -9.39
N ALA A 261 7.70 44.37 -9.45
CA ALA A 261 7.01 45.65 -9.36
C ALA A 261 5.96 45.82 -10.48
N CYS A 262 4.74 46.21 -10.11
CA CYS A 262 3.69 46.48 -11.09
C CYS A 262 4.07 47.63 -12.02
N VAL A 263 3.82 47.45 -13.32
CA VAL A 263 4.07 48.47 -14.34
C VAL A 263 2.77 48.97 -14.98
N GLN A 264 2.77 50.25 -15.36
CA GLN A 264 1.70 50.84 -16.16
C GLN A 264 2.04 50.70 -17.65
N CYS A 265 1.22 49.96 -18.38
CA CYS A 265 1.40 49.73 -19.80
C CYS A 265 0.81 50.87 -20.64
N LYS A 266 1.43 51.15 -21.79
CA LYS A 266 0.97 52.22 -22.69
C LYS A 266 -0.38 51.88 -23.32
N LYS A 267 -0.58 50.64 -23.81
CA LYS A 267 -1.84 50.22 -24.44
C LYS A 267 -2.67 49.28 -23.58
N GLY A 268 -2.03 48.32 -22.93
CA GLY A 268 -2.74 47.31 -22.13
C GLY A 268 -1.81 46.23 -21.59
N CYS A 269 -2.36 45.41 -20.70
CA CYS A 269 -1.69 44.22 -20.17
C CYS A 269 -2.18 42.99 -20.94
N ASN A 270 -1.24 42.19 -21.45
CA ASN A 270 -1.54 40.94 -22.15
C ASN A 270 -1.94 39.84 -21.16
N ALA A 271 -2.52 38.74 -21.66
CA ALA A 271 -2.90 37.58 -20.85
C ALA A 271 -1.70 36.86 -20.20
N ASP A 272 -0.49 37.03 -20.75
CA ASP A 272 0.76 36.52 -20.18
C ASP A 272 1.40 37.50 -19.17
N HIS A 273 0.67 38.56 -18.81
CA HIS A 273 1.05 39.61 -17.88
C HIS A 273 2.23 40.48 -18.34
N THR A 274 2.37 40.68 -19.66
CA THR A 274 3.36 41.58 -20.27
C THR A 274 2.71 42.85 -20.83
N CYS A 275 3.47 43.95 -20.89
CA CYS A 275 2.96 45.21 -21.45
C CYS A 275 2.94 45.24 -22.98
N ARG A 276 1.91 45.91 -23.53
CA ARG A 276 1.76 46.25 -24.95
C ARG A 276 1.73 47.76 -25.20
#